data_AF-A0A388SDV1-F1
#
_entry.id   AF-A0A388SDV1-F1
#
_cell.length_a   1.000
_cell.length_b   1.000
_cell.length_c   1.000
_cell.angle_alpha   90.00
_cell.angle_beta   90.00
_cell.angle_gamma   90.00
#
_symmetry.space_group_name_H-M   'P 1'
#
loop_
_entity.id
_entity.type
_entity.pdbx_description
1 polymer ?
#
loop_
_entity_poly.entity_id
_entity_poly.type
_entity_poly.pdbx_seq_one_letter_code
_entity_poly.pdbx_strand_id
1 'polypeptide(L)'
;MSRTAVVLFSGGQDSTTCLAAALKQYDAVYTVGVDYGQRHRVELECRERIRARIESILGTHSLKDDLLLDLKAFGQLSDCALTKPRSD
;
A
#
# COMPACT_ATOMS: atom_id res chain seq x y z
N MET A 1 25.43 6.45 5.06
CA MET A 1 24.50 5.40 4.58
C MET A 1 23.15 6.06 4.39
N SER A 2 22.60 6.06 3.18
CA SER A 2 21.22 6.55 2.96
C SER A 2 20.24 5.56 3.57
N ARG A 3 19.29 6.05 4.36
CA ARG A 3 18.29 5.23 5.04
C ARG A 3 17.09 5.04 4.14
N THR A 4 16.79 3.78 3.81
CA THR A 4 15.65 3.40 2.97
C THR A 4 14.59 2.67 3.81
N ALA A 5 13.32 2.91 3.52
CA ALA A 5 12.17 2.20 4.08
C ALA A 5 11.25 1.66 2.99
N VAL A 6 10.54 0.58 3.32
CA VAL A 6 9.42 0.06 2.53
C VAL A 6 8.20 0.06 3.43
N VAL A 7 7.09 0.64 2.96
CA VAL A 7 5.84 0.72 3.69
C VAL A 7 4.80 -0.15 3.00
N LEU A 8 4.26 -1.15 3.72
CA LEU A 8 3.05 -1.85 3.30
C LEU A 8 1.88 -0.87 3.39
N PHE A 9 1.38 -0.45 2.23
CA PHE A 9 0.51 0.70 2.10
C PHE A 9 -0.84 0.28 1.51
N SER A 10 -1.91 0.25 2.30
CA SER A 10 -3.25 -0.08 1.79
C SER A 10 -4.05 1.15 1.37
N GLY A 11 -3.59 2.36 1.73
CA GLY A 11 -4.40 3.57 1.67
C GLY A 11 -5.34 3.76 2.87
N GLY A 12 -5.41 2.78 3.78
CA GLY A 12 -6.10 2.92 5.06
C GLY A 12 -5.37 3.85 6.03
N GLN A 13 -6.07 4.31 7.07
CA GLN A 13 -5.58 5.29 8.06
C GLN A 13 -4.22 4.90 8.68
N ASP A 14 -4.07 3.66 9.10
CA ASP A 14 -2.85 3.20 9.77
C ASP A 14 -1.65 3.22 8.82
N SER A 15 -1.83 2.61 7.63
CA SER A 15 -0.76 2.56 6.63
C SER A 15 -0.37 3.95 6.10
N THR A 16 -1.34 4.87 6.04
CA THR A 16 -1.16 6.29 5.69
C THR A 16 -0.35 7.02 6.76
N THR A 17 -0.63 6.75 8.04
CA THR A 17 0.13 7.30 9.16
C THR A 17 1.57 6.78 9.15
N CYS A 18 1.78 5.49 8.90
CA CYS A 18 3.10 4.89 8.75
C CYS A 18 3.90 5.52 7.60
N LEU A 19 3.27 5.74 6.43
CA LEU A 19 3.90 6.39 5.29
C LEU A 19 4.34 7.83 5.65
N ALA A 20 3.45 8.61 6.26
CA ALA A 20 3.77 9.98 6.68
C ALA A 20 4.91 10.02 7.71
N ALA A 21 4.97 9.05 8.64
CA ALA A 21 6.06 8.94 9.60
C ALA A 21 7.39 8.55 8.92
N ALA A 22 7.36 7.64 7.95
CA ALA A 22 8.54 7.22 7.20
C ALA A 22 9.13 8.35 6.35
N LEU A 23 8.29 9.11 5.65
CA LEU A 23 8.74 10.22 4.80
C LEU A 23 9.48 11.33 5.55
N LYS A 24 9.28 11.44 6.87
CA LYS A 24 10.01 12.39 7.75
C LYS A 24 11.35 11.86 8.26
N GLN A 25 11.60 10.56 8.17
CA GLN A 25 12.74 9.89 8.83
C GLN A 25 13.73 9.23 7.86
N TYR A 26 13.30 8.95 6.63
CA TYR A 26 14.08 8.19 5.65
C TYR A 26 14.29 9.00 4.37
N ASP A 27 15.43 8.78 3.72
CA ASP A 27 15.79 9.48 2.48
C ASP A 27 15.06 8.91 1.26
N ALA A 28 14.66 7.63 1.34
CA ALA A 28 13.92 6.92 0.32
C ALA A 28 12.85 6.02 0.94
N VAL A 29 11.60 6.17 0.50
CA VAL A 29 10.45 5.42 0.98
C VAL A 29 9.69 4.84 -0.21
N TYR A 30 9.67 3.53 -0.32
CA TYR A 30 8.88 2.81 -1.32
C TYR A 30 7.57 2.34 -0.70
N THR A 31 6.52 2.23 -1.51
CA THR A 31 5.21 1.71 -1.07
C THR A 31 4.92 0.38 -1.74
N VAL A 32 4.50 -0.62 -0.95
CA VAL A 32 4.10 -1.94 -1.46
C VAL A 32 2.65 -2.16 -1.11
N GLY A 33 1.85 -2.64 -2.06
CA GLY A 33 0.46 -3.01 -1.88
C GLY A 33 0.26 -4.44 -2.33
N VAL A 34 -0.89 -5.00 -1.99
CA VAL A 34 -1.24 -6.36 -2.38
C VAL A 34 -2.66 -6.37 -2.93
N ASP A 35 -2.79 -6.87 -4.15
CA ASP A 35 -4.06 -7.19 -4.79
C ASP A 35 -4.36 -8.67 -4.56
N TYR A 36 -5.20 -8.96 -3.56
CA TYR A 36 -5.64 -10.32 -3.25
C TYR A 36 -6.80 -10.79 -4.16
N GLY A 37 -7.26 -9.99 -5.12
CA GLY A 37 -8.52 -10.24 -5.83
C GLY A 37 -9.75 -9.85 -5.01
N GLN A 38 -9.58 -8.87 -4.11
CA GLN A 38 -10.66 -8.32 -3.27
C GLN A 38 -11.85 -7.89 -4.15
N ARG A 39 -13.10 -8.12 -3.70
CA ARG A 39 -14.31 -7.72 -4.45
C ARG A 39 -14.37 -6.22 -4.73
N HIS A 40 -13.90 -5.41 -3.80
CA HIS A 40 -14.00 -3.95 -3.85
C HIS A 40 -12.69 -3.33 -4.35
N ARG A 41 -12.56 -3.19 -5.69
CA ARG A 41 -11.42 -2.49 -6.32
C ARG A 41 -11.26 -1.04 -5.88
N VAL A 42 -12.33 -0.43 -5.33
CA VAL A 42 -12.30 0.93 -4.79
C VAL A 42 -11.23 1.11 -3.71
N GLU A 43 -10.87 0.06 -2.97
CA GLU A 43 -9.81 0.12 -1.97
C GLU A 43 -8.43 0.36 -2.62
N LEU A 44 -8.17 -0.30 -3.76
CA LEU A 44 -6.94 -0.12 -4.54
C LEU A 44 -6.90 1.27 -5.21
N GLU A 45 -8.04 1.77 -5.69
CA GLU A 45 -8.13 3.13 -6.24
C GLU A 45 -7.92 4.19 -5.15
N CYS A 46 -8.46 3.97 -3.95
CA CYS A 46 -8.26 4.85 -2.80
C CYS A 46 -6.79 4.97 -2.42
N ARG A 47 -6.04 3.85 -2.41
CA ARG A 47 -4.58 3.84 -2.18
C ARG A 47 -3.88 4.87 -3.08
N GLU A 48 -4.10 4.82 -4.38
CA GLU A 48 -3.42 5.71 -5.34
C GLU A 48 -3.74 7.18 -5.05
N ARG A 49 -5.02 7.48 -4.79
CA ARG A 49 -5.47 8.85 -4.45
C ARG A 49 -4.85 9.36 -3.16
N ILE A 50 -4.79 8.52 -2.12
CA ILE A 50 -4.19 8.90 -0.83
C ILE A 50 -2.68 9.07 -0.96
N ARG A 51 -1.99 8.21 -1.73
CA ARG A 51 -0.55 8.34 -2.00
C ARG A 51 -0.24 9.68 -2.65
N ALA A 52 -0.95 10.03 -3.73
CA ALA A 52 -0.81 11.31 -4.41
C ALA A 52 -1.12 12.49 -3.49
N ARG A 53 -2.11 12.35 -2.59
CA ARG A 53 -2.45 13.40 -1.64
C ARG A 53 -1.37 13.61 -0.58
N ILE A 54 -0.78 12.53 -0.05
CA ILE A 54 0.36 12.61 0.87
C ILE A 54 1.54 13.30 0.20
N GLU A 55 1.85 12.89 -1.03
CA GLU A 55 2.95 13.44 -1.82
C GLU A 55 2.78 14.96 -2.02
N SER A 56 1.56 15.41 -2.32
CA SER A 56 1.22 16.83 -2.44
C SER A 56 1.33 17.61 -1.13
N ILE A 57 1.09 16.99 0.04
CA ILE A 57 1.07 17.67 1.34
C ILE A 57 2.47 17.72 1.97
N LEU A 58 3.22 16.62 1.88
CA LEU A 58 4.53 16.47 2.56
C LEU A 58 5.73 16.69 1.63
N GLY A 59 5.50 16.74 0.32
CA GLY A 59 6.56 16.83 -0.69
C GLY A 59 7.09 15.47 -1.13
N THR A 60 7.76 15.46 -2.29
CA THR A 60 8.03 14.24 -3.07
C THR A 60 9.46 13.70 -2.91
N HIS A 61 10.35 14.44 -2.25
CA HIS A 61 11.80 14.17 -2.30
C HIS A 61 12.18 12.77 -1.80
N SER A 62 11.53 12.28 -0.74
CA SER A 62 11.78 10.96 -0.16
C SER A 62 10.85 9.86 -0.69
N LEU A 63 9.70 10.20 -1.29
CA LEU A 63 8.76 9.20 -1.82
C LEU A 63 9.30 8.61 -3.14
N LYS A 64 9.41 7.28 -3.20
CA LYS A 64 9.88 6.50 -4.36
C LYS A 64 8.77 5.60 -4.87
N ASP A 65 9.09 4.72 -5.81
CA ASP A 65 8.13 3.91 -6.56
C ASP A 65 7.11 3.13 -5.70
N ASP A 66 5.95 2.92 -6.32
CA ASP A 66 4.86 2.11 -5.80
C ASP A 66 4.85 0.74 -6.49
N LEU A 67 4.73 -0.33 -5.70
CA LEU A 67 4.60 -1.69 -6.23
C LEU A 67 3.30 -2.32 -5.72
N LEU A 68 2.46 -2.80 -6.64
CA LEU A 68 1.29 -3.60 -6.32
C LEU A 68 1.57 -5.06 -6.66
N LEU A 69 1.55 -5.94 -5.65
CA LEU A 69 1.76 -7.38 -5.83
C LEU A 69 0.43 -8.05 -6.18
N ASP A 70 0.38 -8.76 -7.30
CA ASP A 70 -0.78 -9.60 -7.64
C ASP A 70 -0.67 -10.95 -6.91
N LEU A 71 -1.55 -11.18 -5.93
CA LEU A 71 -1.66 -12.44 -5.21
C LEU A 71 -3.01 -13.13 -5.48
N LYS A 72 -3.74 -12.78 -6.54
CA LYS A 72 -5.01 -13.44 -6.89
C LYS A 72 -4.85 -14.95 -7.04
N ALA A 73 -3.72 -15.37 -7.62
CA ALA A 73 -3.39 -16.79 -7.81
C ALA A 73 -3.27 -17.56 -6.48
N PHE A 74 -2.89 -16.90 -5.38
CA PHE A 74 -2.82 -17.55 -4.07
C PHE A 74 -4.19 -17.92 -3.51
N GLY A 75 -5.25 -17.21 -3.90
CA GLY A 75 -6.62 -17.60 -3.57
C GLY A 75 -7.07 -18.90 -4.20
N GLN A 76 -6.40 -19.36 -5.27
CA GLN A 76 -6.63 -20.68 -5.87
C GLN A 76 -5.85 -21.79 -5.16
N LEU A 77 -4.83 -21.45 -4.36
CA LEU A 77 -3.92 -22.39 -3.72
C LEU A 77 -4.20 -22.57 -2.23
N SER A 78 -4.84 -21.60 -1.56
CA SER A 78 -5.05 -21.63 -0.11
C SER A 78 -6.32 -20.92 0.34
N ASP A 79 -7.01 -21.54 1.28
CA ASP A 79 -8.21 -21.04 1.94
C ASP A 79 -7.85 -20.20 3.18
N CYS A 80 -7.64 -18.90 3.02
CA CYS A 80 -7.46 -17.98 4.15
C CYS A 80 -8.52 -16.87 4.15
N ALA A 81 -8.71 -16.20 5.29
CA ALA A 81 -9.71 -15.15 5.42
C ALA A 81 -9.54 -13.99 4.42
N LEU A 82 -8.33 -13.83 3.87
CA LEU A 82 -7.99 -12.81 2.87
C LEU A 82 -8.33 -13.23 1.43
N THR A 83 -8.53 -14.53 1.17
CA THR A 83 -8.79 -15.09 -0.17
C THR A 83 -10.19 -15.69 -0.32
N LYS A 84 -10.90 -15.96 0.79
CA LYS A 84 -12.26 -16.48 0.74
C LYS A 84 -13.28 -15.42 0.28
N PRO A 85 -14.17 -15.73 -0.67
CA PRO A 85 -15.35 -14.90 -0.91
C PRO A 85 -16.21 -14.90 0.35
N ARG A 86 -16.52 -13.72 0.92
CA ARG A 86 -17.51 -13.61 2.02
C ARG A 86 -18.85 -14.17 1.52
N SER A 87 -19.31 -15.23 2.18
CA SER A 87 -20.70 -15.65 2.15
C SER A 87 -21.49 -14.63 2.96
N ASP A 88 -22.40 -13.93 2.31
CA ASP A 88 -23.39 -13.08 2.97
C ASP A 88 -24.42 -13.92 3.74
#